data_AF-A0A7C0X089-F1
#
_entry.id   AF-A0A7C0X089-F1
#
_cell.length_a   1.000
_cell.length_b   1.000
_cell.length_c   1.000
_cell.angle_alpha   90.00
_cell.angle_beta   90.00
_cell.angle_gamma   90.00
#
_symmetry.space_group_name_H-M   'P 1'
#
loop_
_entity.id
_entity.type
_entity.pdbx_description
1 polymer ?
#
loop_
_entity_poly.entity_id
_entity_poly.type
_entity_poly.pdbx_seq_one_letter_code
_entity_poly.pdbx_strand_id
1 'polypeptide(L)'
;MERDERILIICIDRDDDIGRKTGIKTPVVGRDANLRAAIELGIKDPEESDTNCIFGGIRLYDQLIEEGRDVEIVTLAGSEEVGVVSDMIIAEKLDTILREVGGGSAIVVSDGADDEYILPVIQSRVPVDSIQRVVVRQSERLESAFYLIKQALFDPRFSRSIFIPVGLICLIYAISSLFGRV
;
A
#
# COMPACT_ATOMS: atom_id res chain seq x y z
N MET A 1 -32.66 1.70 13.70
CA MET A 1 -31.22 1.84 13.97
C MET A 1 -30.81 3.16 13.37
N GLU A 2 -30.44 4.12 14.20
CA GLU A 2 -29.70 5.29 13.76
C GLU A 2 -28.46 4.76 13.03
N ARG A 3 -28.26 5.15 11.77
CA ARG A 3 -27.03 4.80 11.08
C ARG A 3 -25.94 5.60 11.77
N ASP A 4 -24.92 4.91 12.25
CA ASP A 4 -23.69 5.58 12.64
C ASP A 4 -23.26 6.44 11.44
N GLU A 5 -23.10 7.75 11.63
CA GLU A 5 -22.66 8.68 10.58
C GLU A 5 -21.15 8.92 10.65
N ARG A 6 -20.46 8.31 11.64
CA ARG A 6 -19.02 8.45 11.80
C ARG A 6 -18.28 7.85 10.63
N ILE A 7 -17.35 8.63 10.10
CA ILE A 7 -16.43 8.19 9.05
C ILE A 7 -15.17 7.65 9.71
N LEU A 8 -14.78 6.42 9.37
CA LEU A 8 -13.50 5.85 9.76
C LEU A 8 -12.46 6.10 8.68
N ILE A 9 -11.41 6.85 9.00
CA ILE A 9 -10.21 6.91 8.17
C ILE A 9 -9.32 5.75 8.58
N ILE A 10 -9.11 4.79 7.68
CA ILE A 10 -8.35 3.56 7.96
C ILE A 10 -7.04 3.62 7.19
N CYS A 11 -5.92 3.84 7.87
CA CYS A 11 -4.60 3.65 7.30
C CYS A 11 -4.20 2.18 7.44
N ILE A 12 -3.70 1.58 6.37
CA ILE A 12 -3.26 0.19 6.34
C ILE A 12 -1.74 0.14 6.29
N ASP A 13 -1.18 -0.81 7.04
CA ASP A 13 0.21 -1.28 7.01
C ASP A 13 0.13 -2.82 6.96
N ARG A 14 0.19 -3.42 5.77
CA ARG A 14 -0.13 -4.85 5.64
C ARG A 14 0.98 -5.77 6.16
N ASP A 15 2.23 -5.34 6.14
CA ASP A 15 3.40 -6.14 6.53
C ASP A 15 3.94 -5.85 7.95
N ASP A 16 3.19 -5.06 8.71
CA ASP A 16 3.45 -4.73 10.12
C ASP A 16 4.75 -3.96 10.32
N ASP A 17 5.10 -3.08 9.38
CA ASP A 17 6.29 -2.25 9.48
C ASP A 17 6.23 -1.27 10.67
N ILE A 18 5.04 -0.76 11.02
CA ILE A 18 4.82 -0.02 12.27
C ILE A 18 5.19 -0.91 13.46
N GLY A 19 4.61 -2.10 13.57
CA GLY A 19 4.82 -3.00 14.71
C GLY A 19 6.26 -3.48 14.83
N ARG A 20 6.84 -3.95 13.72
CA ARG A 20 8.19 -4.51 13.62
C ARG A 20 9.27 -3.47 13.85
N LYS A 21 9.15 -2.29 13.26
CA LYS A 21 10.18 -1.25 13.36
C LYS A 21 10.02 -0.47 14.65
N THR A 22 8.81 -0.06 15.03
CA THR A 22 8.59 0.82 16.19
C THR A 22 8.34 0.06 17.50
N GLY A 23 7.65 -1.08 17.47
CA GLY A 23 7.13 -1.77 18.65
C GLY A 23 5.73 -1.28 19.07
N ILE A 24 5.15 -0.34 18.34
CA ILE A 24 3.78 0.15 18.56
C ILE A 24 2.79 -0.93 18.13
N LYS A 25 1.84 -1.24 19.02
CA LYS A 25 0.78 -2.21 18.72
C LYS A 25 -0.38 -1.53 17.99
N THR A 26 -0.90 -2.21 16.97
CA THR A 26 -2.13 -1.80 16.28
C THR A 26 -3.34 -2.60 16.80
N PRO A 27 -4.56 -2.02 16.80
CA PRO A 27 -4.95 -0.77 16.14
C PRO A 27 -4.50 0.49 16.90
N VAL A 28 -4.03 1.50 16.16
CA VAL A 28 -3.70 2.83 16.71
C VAL A 28 -4.89 3.75 16.44
N VAL A 29 -5.62 4.11 17.48
CA VAL A 29 -6.86 4.92 17.38
C VAL A 29 -6.59 6.35 17.82
N GLY A 30 -7.16 7.32 17.09
CA GLY A 30 -7.10 8.73 17.43
C GLY A 30 -5.97 9.46 16.75
N ARG A 31 -6.22 10.73 16.42
CA ARG A 31 -5.30 11.60 15.68
C ARG A 31 -3.90 11.68 16.30
N ASP A 32 -3.80 11.95 17.59
CA ASP A 32 -2.51 12.15 18.28
C ASP A 32 -1.73 10.84 18.48
N ALA A 33 -2.42 9.71 18.59
CA ALA A 33 -1.77 8.41 18.64
C ALA A 33 -1.14 8.06 17.28
N ASN A 34 -1.89 8.30 16.20
CA ASN A 34 -1.41 8.12 14.83
C ASN A 34 -0.25 9.06 14.49
N LEU A 35 -0.31 10.33 14.94
CA LEU A 35 0.79 11.28 14.75
C LEU A 35 2.08 10.79 15.42
N ARG A 36 1.98 10.28 16.65
CA ARG A 36 3.13 9.71 17.35
C ARG A 36 3.69 8.48 16.65
N ALA A 37 2.82 7.58 16.17
CA ALA A 37 3.23 6.40 15.44
C ALA A 37 3.97 6.76 14.14
N ALA A 38 3.44 7.71 13.35
CA ALA A 38 4.08 8.19 12.14
C ALA A 38 5.44 8.84 12.40
N ILE A 39 5.55 9.66 13.45
CA ILE A 39 6.83 10.29 13.84
C ILE A 39 7.84 9.22 14.26
N GLU A 40 7.44 8.26 15.09
CA GLU A 40 8.35 7.22 15.55
C GLU A 40 8.82 6.31 14.41
N LEU A 41 7.90 5.92 13.51
CA LEU A 41 8.23 5.15 12.32
C LEU A 41 9.20 5.91 11.41
N GLY A 42 8.88 7.16 11.07
CA GLY A 42 9.75 7.98 10.20
C GLY A 42 11.11 8.30 10.82
N ILE A 43 11.24 8.32 12.15
CA ILE A 43 12.56 8.44 12.82
C ILE A 43 13.36 7.15 12.71
N LYS A 44 12.69 5.99 12.84
CA LYS A 44 13.37 4.68 12.79
C LYS A 44 13.71 4.26 11.35
N ASP A 45 12.83 4.54 10.41
CA ASP A 45 12.99 4.25 8.99
C ASP A 45 12.44 5.41 8.14
N PRO A 46 13.28 6.38 7.76
CA PRO A 46 12.87 7.53 6.96
C PRO A 46 12.45 7.20 5.53
N GLU A 47 12.76 6.00 5.03
CA GLU A 47 12.41 5.58 3.67
C GLU A 47 11.02 4.92 3.61
N GLU A 48 10.42 4.67 4.78
CA GLU A 48 9.13 3.99 4.91
C GLU A 48 7.97 4.81 4.33
N SER A 49 7.20 4.21 3.43
CA SER A 49 6.02 4.80 2.82
C SER A 49 4.80 4.82 3.74
N ASP A 50 4.67 3.88 4.68
CA ASP A 50 3.59 3.87 5.68
C ASP A 50 3.55 5.16 6.51
N THR A 51 4.72 5.74 6.79
CA THR A 51 4.82 7.03 7.48
C THR A 51 3.99 8.11 6.76
N ASN A 52 4.09 8.14 5.43
CA ASN A 52 3.34 9.09 4.61
C ASN A 52 1.87 8.68 4.47
N CYS A 53 1.56 7.38 4.45
CA CYS A 53 0.18 6.87 4.54
C CYS A 53 -0.54 7.47 5.76
N ILE A 54 0.06 7.33 6.95
CA ILE A 54 -0.51 7.84 8.20
C ILE A 54 -0.61 9.36 8.19
N PHE A 55 0.41 10.08 7.72
CA PHE A 55 0.32 11.54 7.58
C PHE A 55 -0.79 11.99 6.61
N GLY A 56 -0.99 11.25 5.52
CA GLY A 56 -2.10 11.49 4.59
C GLY A 56 -3.46 11.27 5.25
N GLY A 57 -3.59 10.23 6.07
CA GLY A 57 -4.77 9.99 6.89
C GLY A 57 -5.04 11.10 7.91
N ILE A 58 -4.01 11.57 8.62
CA ILE A 58 -4.14 12.68 9.58
C ILE A 58 -4.58 13.96 8.87
N ARG A 59 -4.00 14.26 7.69
CA ARG A 59 -4.43 15.41 6.90
C ARG A 59 -5.90 15.31 6.50
N LEU A 60 -6.36 14.13 6.08
CA LEU A 60 -7.76 13.90 5.73
C LEU A 60 -8.68 14.03 6.96
N TYR A 61 -8.23 13.54 8.10
CA TYR A 61 -8.93 13.69 9.39
C TYR A 61 -9.16 15.17 9.69
N ASP A 62 -8.08 15.98 9.65
CA ASP A 62 -8.16 17.42 9.93
C ASP A 62 -9.13 18.14 8.99
N GLN A 63 -9.06 17.83 7.69
CA GLN A 63 -9.95 18.40 6.69
C GLN A 63 -11.43 18.12 6.97
N LEU A 64 -11.76 16.86 7.29
CA LEU A 64 -13.17 16.49 7.53
C LEU A 64 -13.69 17.01 8.88
N ILE A 65 -12.82 17.12 9.89
CA ILE A 65 -13.16 17.76 11.16
C ILE A 65 -13.44 19.25 10.96
N GLU A 66 -12.64 19.96 10.15
CA GLU A 66 -12.88 21.36 9.78
C GLU A 66 -14.21 21.55 9.03
N GLU A 67 -14.62 20.55 8.24
CA GLU A 67 -15.94 20.49 7.57
C GLU A 67 -17.10 20.15 8.52
N GLY A 68 -16.83 19.87 9.80
CA GLY A 68 -17.84 19.56 10.82
C GLY A 68 -18.39 18.13 10.75
N ARG A 69 -17.64 17.19 10.17
CA ARG A 69 -18.00 15.76 10.10
C ARG A 69 -17.59 15.03 11.39
N ASP A 70 -18.33 13.99 11.79
CA ASP A 70 -17.89 13.04 12.82
C ASP A 70 -16.92 12.05 12.18
N VAL A 71 -15.66 12.09 12.59
CA VAL A 71 -14.58 11.30 11.99
C VAL A 71 -13.69 10.74 13.09
N GLU A 72 -13.26 9.50 12.91
CA GLU A 72 -12.19 8.90 13.68
C GLU A 72 -11.12 8.32 12.75
N ILE A 73 -9.85 8.38 13.17
CA ILE A 73 -8.73 7.81 12.43
C ILE A 73 -8.18 6.59 13.15
N VAL A 74 -7.92 5.54 12.39
CA VAL A 74 -7.29 4.32 12.86
C VAL A 74 -6.20 3.85 11.90
N THR A 75 -5.09 3.38 12.45
CA THR A 75 -4.10 2.62 11.69
C THR A 75 -4.13 1.15 12.10
N LEU A 76 -4.24 0.28 11.11
CA LEU A 76 -4.28 -1.17 11.26
C LEU A 76 -3.04 -1.76 10.62
N ALA A 77 -2.30 -2.55 11.41
CA ALA A 77 -1.17 -3.31 10.90
C ALA A 77 -1.49 -4.80 10.83
N GLY A 78 -0.91 -5.47 9.85
CA GLY A 78 -1.05 -6.89 9.61
C GLY A 78 -0.02 -7.73 10.36
N SER A 79 0.79 -8.47 9.59
CA SER A 79 1.85 -9.35 10.04
C SER A 79 2.96 -9.37 8.98
N GLU A 80 4.20 -9.60 9.41
CA GLU A 80 5.35 -9.82 8.51
C GLU A 80 5.09 -10.90 7.45
N GLU A 81 4.29 -11.91 7.82
CA GLU A 81 3.76 -12.89 6.87
C GLU A 81 2.56 -12.29 6.11
N VAL A 82 2.87 -11.48 5.10
CA VAL A 82 1.89 -10.88 4.19
C VAL A 82 1.06 -11.97 3.50
N GLY A 83 -0.22 -11.70 3.31
CA GLY A 83 -1.16 -12.64 2.71
C GLY A 83 -2.30 -12.95 3.68
N VAL A 84 -2.77 -14.20 3.66
CA VAL A 84 -3.98 -14.61 4.38
C VAL A 84 -3.90 -14.34 5.89
N VAL A 85 -2.73 -14.55 6.50
CA VAL A 85 -2.51 -14.34 7.94
C VAL A 85 -2.65 -12.87 8.30
N SER A 86 -1.91 -12.01 7.59
CA SER A 86 -2.02 -10.55 7.72
C SER A 86 -3.46 -10.07 7.52
N ASP A 87 -4.13 -10.55 6.46
CA ASP A 87 -5.50 -10.16 6.13
C ASP A 87 -6.50 -10.54 7.23
N MET A 88 -6.33 -11.72 7.84
CA MET A 88 -7.14 -12.17 8.98
C MET A 88 -6.91 -11.30 10.22
N ILE A 89 -5.66 -10.94 10.52
CA ILE A 89 -5.32 -10.08 11.66
C ILE A 89 -5.94 -8.69 11.48
N ILE A 90 -5.83 -8.10 10.29
CA ILE A 90 -6.44 -6.79 9.99
C ILE A 90 -7.95 -6.87 10.14
N ALA A 91 -8.57 -7.92 9.62
CA ALA A 91 -9.99 -8.21 9.78
C ALA A 91 -10.43 -8.23 11.25
N GLU A 92 -9.73 -8.98 12.11
CA GLU A 92 -10.05 -9.09 13.53
C GLU A 92 -9.89 -7.76 14.28
N LYS A 93 -8.83 -7.00 13.95
CA LYS A 93 -8.61 -5.66 14.51
C LYS A 93 -9.72 -4.70 14.07
N LEU A 94 -10.12 -4.73 12.80
CA LEU A 94 -11.23 -3.92 12.28
C LEU A 94 -12.56 -4.29 12.96
N ASP A 95 -12.83 -5.58 13.16
CA ASP A 95 -14.03 -6.03 13.88
C ASP A 95 -14.06 -5.51 15.32
N THR A 96 -12.89 -5.33 15.95
CA THR A 96 -12.77 -4.74 17.29
C THR A 96 -13.04 -3.24 17.25
N ILE A 97 -12.48 -2.54 16.26
CA ILE A 97 -12.69 -1.09 16.08
C ILE A 97 -14.15 -0.75 15.81
N LEU A 98 -14.82 -1.50 14.93
CA LEU A 98 -16.24 -1.27 14.66
C LEU A 98 -17.13 -1.50 15.89
N ARG A 99 -16.69 -2.33 16.84
CA ARG A 99 -17.40 -2.56 18.11
C ARG A 99 -17.15 -1.47 19.15
N GLU A 100 -15.91 -0.97 19.25
CA GLU A 100 -15.51 -0.03 20.31
C GLU A 100 -15.69 1.45 19.91
N VAL A 101 -15.38 1.76 18.65
CA VAL A 101 -15.34 3.12 18.09
C VAL A 101 -16.59 3.42 17.27
N GLY A 102 -17.19 2.39 16.66
CA GLY A 102 -18.22 2.57 15.63
C GLY A 102 -17.62 2.91 14.26
N GLY A 103 -18.46 3.26 13.31
CA GLY A 103 -18.10 3.59 11.93
C GLY A 103 -19.21 3.24 10.95
N GLY A 104 -19.88 4.25 10.41
CA GLY A 104 -20.92 4.11 9.40
C GLY A 104 -20.38 3.85 7.99
N SER A 105 -19.25 4.49 7.69
CA SER A 105 -18.52 4.33 6.45
C SER A 105 -17.02 4.50 6.69
N ALA A 106 -16.21 4.11 5.71
CA ALA A 106 -14.77 4.17 5.78
C ALA A 106 -14.15 4.84 4.56
N ILE A 107 -13.06 5.57 4.78
CA ILE A 107 -12.13 6.00 3.75
C ILE A 107 -10.81 5.28 4.02
N VAL A 108 -10.38 4.44 3.09
CA VAL A 108 -9.14 3.67 3.23
C VAL A 108 -7.99 4.50 2.68
N VAL A 109 -6.94 4.65 3.47
CA VAL A 109 -5.69 5.30 3.08
C VAL A 109 -4.63 4.22 2.91
N SER A 110 -3.94 4.26 1.78
CA SER A 110 -2.95 3.25 1.40
C SER A 110 -1.77 3.91 0.69
N ASP A 111 -0.57 3.35 0.82
CA ASP A 111 0.61 3.82 0.13
C ASP A 111 0.87 3.15 -1.24
N GLY A 112 0.13 2.07 -1.56
CA GLY A 112 0.53 1.16 -2.62
C GLY A 112 -0.58 0.30 -3.21
N ALA A 113 -0.20 -0.62 -4.11
CA ALA A 113 -1.11 -1.63 -4.66
C ALA A 113 -1.21 -2.86 -3.74
N ASP A 114 -0.15 -3.14 -2.98
CA ASP A 114 -0.06 -4.33 -2.14
C ASP A 114 -0.99 -4.27 -0.92
N ASP A 115 -1.18 -3.07 -0.38
CA ASP A 115 -2.16 -2.75 0.64
C ASP A 115 -3.60 -2.83 0.12
N GLU A 116 -3.86 -2.33 -1.09
CA GLU A 116 -5.21 -2.31 -1.65
C GLU A 116 -5.81 -3.71 -1.88
N TYR A 117 -5.00 -4.77 -1.87
CA TYR A 117 -5.52 -6.15 -1.87
C TYR A 117 -6.40 -6.47 -0.66
N ILE A 118 -6.28 -5.75 0.46
CA ILE A 118 -7.13 -5.95 1.64
C ILE A 118 -8.54 -5.38 1.47
N LEU A 119 -8.78 -4.54 0.45
CA LEU A 119 -10.04 -3.81 0.30
C LEU A 119 -11.30 -4.70 0.35
N PRO A 120 -11.35 -5.88 -0.29
CA PRO A 120 -12.52 -6.75 -0.18
C PRO A 120 -12.82 -7.19 1.27
N VAL A 121 -11.78 -7.34 2.10
CA VAL A 121 -11.88 -7.72 3.51
C VAL A 121 -12.39 -6.56 4.37
N ILE A 122 -11.99 -5.33 4.06
CA ILE A 122 -12.52 -4.13 4.72
C ILE A 122 -13.99 -3.90 4.31
N GLN A 123 -14.26 -3.96 3.00
CA GLN A 123 -15.60 -3.76 2.42
C GLN A 123 -16.63 -4.76 2.92
N SER A 124 -16.22 -5.97 3.32
CA SER A 124 -17.14 -6.94 3.91
C SER A 124 -17.60 -6.58 5.33
N ARG A 125 -16.96 -5.60 5.99
CA ARG A 125 -17.23 -5.19 7.38
C ARG A 125 -17.83 -3.80 7.49
N VAL A 126 -17.37 -2.88 6.65
CA VAL A 126 -17.82 -1.47 6.64
C VAL A 126 -17.93 -0.97 5.19
N PRO A 127 -18.97 -0.19 4.84
CA PRO A 127 -19.03 0.46 3.53
C PRO A 127 -17.82 1.36 3.31
N VAL A 128 -17.10 1.16 2.19
CA VAL A 128 -15.95 2.00 1.83
C VAL A 128 -16.40 3.04 0.82
N ASP A 129 -16.39 4.31 1.21
CA ASP A 129 -16.82 5.44 0.38
C ASP A 129 -15.73 5.85 -0.62
N SER A 130 -14.46 5.73 -0.22
CA SER A 130 -13.32 6.16 -1.05
C SER A 130 -12.02 5.45 -0.64
N ILE A 131 -11.07 5.45 -1.57
CA ILE A 131 -9.69 5.00 -1.36
C ILE A 131 -8.78 6.18 -1.67
N GLN A 132 -7.98 6.58 -0.69
CA GLN A 132 -7.04 7.68 -0.78
C GLN A 132 -5.62 7.13 -0.86
N ARG A 133 -5.07 7.03 -2.07
CA ARG A 133 -3.68 6.62 -2.26
C ARG A 133 -2.71 7.76 -1.98
N VAL A 134 -1.72 7.52 -1.11
CA VAL A 134 -0.65 8.46 -0.78
C VAL A 134 0.67 7.96 -1.34
N VAL A 135 1.17 8.62 -2.38
CA VAL A 135 2.41 8.22 -3.05
C VAL A 135 3.54 9.19 -2.71
N VAL A 136 4.63 8.67 -2.14
CA VAL A 136 5.86 9.43 -1.94
C VAL A 136 6.59 9.56 -3.27
N ARG A 137 6.74 10.79 -3.76
CA ARG A 137 7.45 11.05 -5.02
C ARG A 137 8.96 11.06 -4.77
N GLN A 138 9.64 9.99 -5.16
CA GLN A 138 11.10 9.91 -5.17
C GLN A 138 11.69 10.50 -6.47
N SER A 139 12.79 11.24 -6.40
CA SER A 139 13.26 12.11 -7.49
C SER A 139 14.05 11.42 -8.62
N GLU A 140 13.65 11.71 -9.87
CA GLU A 140 14.32 11.64 -11.19
C GLU A 140 15.04 10.37 -11.67
N ARG A 141 15.78 9.64 -10.83
CA ARG A 141 16.65 8.54 -11.31
C ARG A 141 15.88 7.34 -11.84
N LEU A 142 14.70 7.04 -11.27
CA LEU A 142 13.83 5.97 -11.75
C LEU A 142 13.15 6.33 -13.08
N GLU A 143 12.74 7.59 -13.24
CA GLU A 143 12.22 8.07 -14.52
C GLU A 143 13.30 8.06 -15.59
N SER A 144 14.53 8.47 -15.24
CA SER A 144 15.69 8.41 -16.13
C SER A 144 16.07 6.97 -16.47
N ALA A 145 16.09 6.05 -15.51
CA ALA A 145 16.35 4.63 -15.75
C ALA A 145 15.25 3.99 -16.60
N PHE A 146 13.97 4.31 -16.34
CA PHE A 146 12.85 3.87 -17.17
C PHE A 146 12.95 4.43 -18.59
N TYR A 147 13.30 5.71 -18.75
CA TYR A 147 13.51 6.32 -20.07
C TYR A 147 14.69 5.67 -20.79
N LEU A 148 15.79 5.38 -20.10
CA LEU A 148 16.95 4.67 -20.66
C LEU A 148 16.59 3.25 -21.09
N ILE A 149 15.87 2.48 -20.27
CA ILE A 149 15.42 1.11 -20.62
C ILE A 149 14.45 1.17 -21.81
N LYS A 150 13.46 2.06 -21.76
CA LYS A 150 12.52 2.26 -22.85
C LYS A 150 13.25 2.67 -24.13
N GLN A 151 14.18 3.62 -24.07
CA GLN A 151 14.94 4.06 -25.23
C GLN A 151 15.82 2.93 -25.78
N ALA A 152 16.48 2.14 -24.93
CA ALA A 152 17.24 0.98 -25.37
C ALA A 152 16.34 -0.08 -26.06
N LEU A 153 15.17 -0.40 -25.48
CA LEU A 153 14.26 -1.39 -26.05
C LEU A 153 13.59 -0.94 -27.36
N PHE A 154 13.26 0.35 -27.47
CA PHE A 154 12.49 0.90 -28.58
C PHE A 154 13.33 1.66 -29.63
N ASP A 155 14.66 1.80 -29.45
CA ASP A 155 15.56 2.29 -30.48
C ASP A 155 15.73 1.21 -31.59
N PRO A 156 15.31 1.48 -32.84
CA PRO A 156 15.39 0.52 -33.93
C PRO A 156 16.81 0.06 -34.29
N ARG A 157 17.84 0.81 -33.90
CA ARG A 157 19.25 0.44 -34.11
C ARG A 157 19.71 -0.52 -33.01
N PHE A 158 19.49 -0.16 -31.75
CA PHE A 158 19.87 -1.00 -30.60
C PHE A 158 19.08 -2.31 -30.58
N SER A 159 17.77 -2.22 -30.80
CA SER A 159 16.88 -3.37 -30.82
C SER A 159 17.27 -4.39 -31.90
N ARG A 160 17.55 -3.93 -33.13
CA ARG A 160 18.01 -4.82 -34.21
C ARG A 160 19.38 -5.44 -33.94
N SER A 161 20.32 -4.69 -33.37
CA SER A 161 21.67 -5.20 -33.09
C SER A 161 21.72 -6.25 -31.98
N ILE A 162 20.79 -6.23 -31.02
CA ILE A 162 20.81 -7.17 -29.89
C ILE A 162 19.76 -8.26 -30.04
N PHE A 163 18.49 -7.92 -30.34
CA PHE A 163 17.41 -8.91 -30.34
C PHE A 163 17.46 -9.83 -31.57
N ILE A 164 17.96 -9.39 -32.72
CA ILE A 164 18.05 -10.25 -33.91
C ILE A 164 19.08 -11.37 -33.71
N PRO A 165 20.35 -11.11 -33.33
CA PRO A 165 21.33 -12.18 -33.11
C PRO A 165 20.93 -13.13 -31.98
N VAL A 166 20.43 -12.59 -30.86
CA VAL A 166 19.96 -13.40 -29.72
C VAL A 166 18.77 -14.27 -30.15
N GLY A 167 17.79 -13.69 -30.84
CA GLY A 167 16.64 -14.43 -31.37
C GLY A 167 17.07 -15.53 -32.35
N LEU A 168 18.06 -15.27 -33.20
CA LEU A 168 18.59 -16.26 -34.14
C LEU A 168 19.28 -17.42 -33.42
N ILE A 169 20.09 -17.12 -32.39
CA ILE A 169 20.75 -18.13 -31.55
C ILE A 169 19.70 -18.98 -30.84
N CYS A 170 18.69 -18.36 -30.23
CA CYS A 170 17.58 -19.07 -29.57
C CYS A 170 16.80 -19.94 -30.56
N LEU A 171 16.55 -19.45 -31.78
CA LEU A 171 15.86 -20.20 -32.83
C LEU A 171 16.68 -21.41 -33.28
N ILE A 172 17.99 -21.24 -33.53
CA ILE A 172 18.89 -22.32 -33.89
C ILE A 172 18.95 -23.36 -32.78
N TYR A 173 19.05 -22.92 -31.52
CA TYR A 173 19.03 -23.80 -30.36
C TYR A 173 17.73 -24.59 -30.25
N ALA A 174 16.57 -23.93 -30.38
CA ALA A 174 15.26 -24.58 -30.34
C ALA A 174 15.10 -25.62 -31.46
N ILE A 175 15.51 -25.28 -32.68
CA ILE A 175 15.52 -26.22 -33.82
C ILE A 175 16.45 -27.40 -33.52
N SER A 176 17.68 -27.14 -33.06
CA SER A 176 18.66 -28.18 -32.75
C SER A 176 18.16 -29.15 -31.67
N SER A 177 17.50 -28.62 -30.64
CA SER A 177 16.88 -29.41 -29.57
C SER A 177 15.71 -30.25 -30.08
N LEU A 178 14.84 -29.67 -30.91
CA LEU A 178 13.68 -30.38 -31.50
C LEU A 178 14.12 -31.55 -32.39
N PHE A 179 15.24 -31.38 -33.11
CA PHE A 179 15.83 -32.43 -33.95
C PHE A 179 16.83 -33.34 -33.21
N GLY A 180 16.92 -33.22 -31.87
CA GLY A 180 17.70 -34.13 -31.01
C GLY A 180 19.21 -34.11 -31.25
N ARG A 181 19.77 -32.97 -31.69
CA ARG A 181 21.22 -32.82 -31.94
C ARG A 181 21.99 -32.12 -30.82
N VAL A 182 21.29 -31.71 -29.76
CA VAL A 182 21.83 -31.35 -28.43
C VAL A 182 20.78 -31.76 -27.41
#